data_AF-A0AAV1W2L6-F1
#
_entry.id   AF-A0AAV1W2L6-F1
#
_cell.length_a   1.000
_cell.length_b   1.000
_cell.length_c   1.000
_cell.angle_alpha   90.00
_cell.angle_beta   90.00
_cell.angle_gamma   90.00
#
_symmetry.space_group_name_H-M   'P 1'
#
loop_
_entity.id
_entity.type
_entity.pdbx_description
1 polymer ?
#
loop_
_entity_poly.entity_id
_entity_poly.type
_entity_poly.pdbx_seq_one_letter_code
_entity_poly.pdbx_strand_id
1 'polypeptide(L)'
;MGLNPKRLYLTNRPINLPIENFISRNQHNITSASYGTTWRILRRNLIAEMIHPTRVKAFAQTRKWVLDVLLKRLKANIKSSDSI
;
A
#
# COMPACT_ATOMS: atom_id res chain seq x y z
N MET A 1 -33.23 17.38 -6.17
CA MET A 1 -32.94 16.01 -5.69
C MET A 1 -31.97 16.12 -4.51
N GLY A 2 -32.49 16.29 -3.30
CA GLY A 2 -31.66 16.58 -2.12
C GLY A 2 -30.97 15.32 -1.60
N LEU A 3 -29.64 15.33 -1.54
CA LEU A 3 -28.86 14.25 -0.96
C LEU A 3 -29.10 14.20 0.55
N ASN A 4 -29.55 13.05 1.04
CA ASN A 4 -29.86 12.81 2.44
C ASN A 4 -28.57 12.94 3.29
N PRO A 5 -28.51 13.83 4.30
CA PRO A 5 -27.27 14.16 5.02
C PRO A 5 -26.71 12.96 5.81
N LYS A 6 -27.57 11.99 6.19
CA LYS A 6 -27.15 10.77 6.89
C LYS A 6 -26.31 9.84 6.01
N ARG A 7 -26.43 9.93 4.67
CA ARG A 7 -25.70 9.06 3.74
C ARG A 7 -24.21 9.44 3.64
N LEU A 8 -23.89 10.72 3.79
CA LEU A 8 -22.50 11.22 3.77
C LEU A 8 -21.70 10.78 5.00
N TYR A 9 -22.35 10.69 6.17
CA TYR A 9 -21.70 10.31 7.43
C TYR A 9 -21.07 8.91 7.37
N LEU A 10 -21.74 7.96 6.72
CA LEU A 10 -21.25 6.57 6.59
C LEU A 10 -20.19 6.38 5.49
N THR A 11 -20.02 7.37 4.61
CA THR A 11 -19.08 7.26 3.48
C THR A 11 -17.69 7.78 3.86
N ASN A 12 -17.60 8.69 4.82
CA ASN A 12 -16.33 9.22 5.30
C ASN A 12 -15.78 8.42 6.47
N ARG A 13 -14.45 8.27 6.51
CA ARG A 13 -13.75 7.79 7.70
C ARG A 13 -13.84 8.87 8.80
N PRO A 14 -13.89 8.47 10.09
CA PRO A 14 -13.88 9.42 11.20
C PRO A 14 -12.62 10.29 11.19
N ILE A 15 -12.68 11.40 11.91
CA ILE A 15 -11.51 12.27 12.13
C ILE A 15 -10.47 11.46 12.91
N ASN A 16 -9.24 11.43 12.37
CA ASN A 16 -8.13 10.69 12.93
C ASN A 16 -7.54 11.38 14.18
N LEU A 17 -7.00 10.56 15.09
CA LEU A 17 -6.19 11.04 16.21
C LEU A 17 -4.86 11.65 15.71
N PRO A 18 -4.17 12.50 16.49
CA PRO A 18 -2.91 13.13 16.07
C PRO A 18 -1.83 12.14 15.62
N ILE A 19 -1.71 11.01 16.29
CA ILE A 19 -0.76 9.93 15.96
C ILE A 19 -1.12 9.31 14.60
N GLU A 20 -2.41 9.06 14.37
CA GLU A 20 -2.91 8.53 13.11
C GLU A 20 -2.69 9.52 11.97
N ASN A 21 -2.81 10.83 12.22
CA ASN A 21 -2.46 11.86 11.25
C ASN A 21 -0.98 11.85 10.90
N PHE A 22 -0.08 11.68 11.87
CA PHE A 22 1.34 11.56 11.57
C PHE A 22 1.62 10.33 10.68
N ILE A 23 1.11 9.16 11.06
CA ILE A 23 1.28 7.90 10.32
C ILE A 23 0.66 7.98 8.92
N SER A 24 -0.52 8.60 8.81
CA SER A 24 -1.26 8.71 7.55
C SER A 24 -0.81 9.85 6.65
N ARG A 25 0.17 10.66 7.07
CA ARG A 25 0.49 11.94 6.41
C ARG A 25 -0.76 12.81 6.26
N ASN A 26 -1.47 13.00 7.37
CA ASN A 26 -2.70 13.77 7.47
C ASN A 26 -3.80 13.24 6.54
N GLN A 27 -4.04 11.92 6.53
CA GLN A 27 -5.01 11.26 5.65
C GLN A 27 -4.73 11.39 4.13
N HIS A 28 -3.48 11.61 3.71
CA HIS A 28 -3.10 11.70 2.29
C HIS A 28 -2.53 10.39 1.72
N ASN A 29 -3.03 9.24 2.19
CA ASN A 29 -2.64 7.94 1.65
C ASN A 29 -3.88 7.09 1.28
N ILE A 30 -3.67 6.01 0.52
CA ILE A 30 -4.79 5.20 0.00
C ILE A 30 -5.63 4.52 1.09
N THR A 31 -5.03 4.21 2.24
CA THR A 31 -5.67 3.43 3.31
C THR A 31 -6.47 4.29 4.28
N SER A 32 -6.12 5.56 4.45
CA SER A 32 -6.73 6.45 5.46
C SER A 32 -7.37 7.71 4.87
N ALA A 33 -7.18 7.98 3.57
CA ALA A 33 -7.87 9.08 2.92
C ALA A 33 -9.38 8.94 3.03
N SER A 34 -10.02 10.07 3.31
CA SER A 34 -11.46 10.21 3.27
C SER A 34 -12.00 9.90 1.86
N TYR A 35 -13.23 9.39 1.78
CA TYR A 35 -13.83 9.00 0.52
C TYR A 35 -14.16 10.25 -0.32
N GLY A 36 -13.20 10.63 -1.17
CA GLY A 36 -13.24 11.87 -1.93
C GLY A 36 -12.32 11.81 -3.14
N THR A 37 -12.04 12.97 -3.74
CA THR A 37 -11.24 13.08 -4.96
C THR A 37 -9.83 12.50 -4.78
N THR A 38 -9.18 12.78 -3.65
CA THR A 38 -7.87 12.22 -3.30
C THR A 38 -7.87 10.70 -3.31
N TRP A 39 -8.80 10.06 -2.58
CA TRP A 39 -8.90 8.60 -2.54
C TRP A 39 -9.21 8.00 -3.92
N ARG A 40 -10.14 8.60 -4.67
CA ARG A 40 -10.49 8.13 -6.02
C ARG A 40 -9.29 8.16 -6.97
N ILE A 41 -8.52 9.25 -6.97
CA ILE A 41 -7.32 9.39 -7.82
C ILE A 41 -6.25 8.40 -7.39
N LEU A 42 -5.94 8.32 -6.09
CA LEU A 42 -4.95 7.36 -5.58
C LEU A 42 -5.33 5.92 -5.94
N ARG A 43 -6.60 5.55 -5.77
CA ARG A 43 -7.10 4.21 -6.11
C ARG A 43 -6.96 3.93 -7.60
N ARG A 44 -7.38 4.86 -8.46
CA ARG A 44 -7.31 4.70 -9.92
C ARG A 44 -5.87 4.50 -10.38
N ASN A 45 -4.96 5.36 -9.91
CA ASN A 45 -3.54 5.29 -10.28
C ASN A 45 -2.90 3.98 -9.79
N LEU A 46 -3.18 3.59 -8.54
CA LEU A 46 -2.66 2.36 -7.96
C LEU A 46 -3.13 1.11 -8.74
N ILE A 47 -4.43 1.06 -9.08
CA ILE A 47 -5.00 -0.07 -9.83
C ILE A 47 -4.41 -0.11 -11.24
N ALA A 48 -4.34 1.02 -11.95
CA ALA A 48 -3.85 1.07 -13.32
C ALA A 48 -2.36 0.70 -13.44
N GLU A 49 -1.52 1.25 -12.56
CA GLU A 49 -0.06 1.17 -12.75
C GLU A 49 0.61 0.03 -11.98
N MET A 50 0.07 -0.35 -10.82
CA MET A 50 0.76 -1.26 -9.89
C MET A 50 0.02 -2.58 -9.67
N ILE A 51 -1.29 -2.53 -9.42
CA ILE A 51 -2.08 -3.74 -9.06
C ILE A 51 -2.67 -4.43 -10.30
N HIS A 52 -2.62 -3.80 -11.48
CA HIS A 52 -3.13 -4.40 -12.71
C HIS A 52 -2.43 -5.75 -12.99
N PRO A 53 -3.17 -6.86 -13.26
CA PRO A 53 -2.58 -8.19 -13.41
C PRO A 53 -1.44 -8.25 -14.43
N THR A 54 -1.54 -7.51 -15.54
CA THR A 54 -0.48 -7.42 -16.55
C THR A 54 0.79 -6.78 -15.99
N ARG A 55 0.66 -5.71 -15.19
CA ARG A 55 1.80 -5.02 -14.55
C ARG A 55 2.43 -5.90 -13.48
N VAL A 56 1.61 -6.56 -12.66
CA VAL A 56 2.08 -7.53 -11.66
C VAL A 56 2.88 -8.66 -12.32
N LYS A 57 2.41 -9.18 -13.45
CA LYS A 57 3.14 -10.19 -14.24
C LYS A 57 4.43 -9.65 -14.84
N ALA A 58 4.45 -8.42 -15.34
CA ALA A 58 5.65 -7.80 -15.90
C ALA A 58 6.80 -7.72 -14.87
N PHE A 59 6.49 -7.50 -13.59
CA PHE A 59 7.49 -7.49 -12.51
C PHE A 59 7.81 -8.87 -11.91
N ALA A 60 7.30 -9.97 -12.46
CA ALA A 60 7.53 -11.30 -11.91
C ALA A 60 9.02 -11.68 -11.88
N GLN A 61 9.76 -11.37 -12.95
CA GLN A 61 11.18 -11.69 -13.05
C GLN A 61 12.01 -10.92 -12.01
N THR A 62 11.76 -9.63 -11.84
CA THR A 62 12.45 -8.81 -10.82
C THR A 62 12.17 -9.34 -9.42
N ARG A 63 10.92 -9.72 -9.11
CA ARG A 63 10.55 -10.29 -7.80
C ARG A 63 11.28 -11.61 -7.53
N LYS A 64 11.36 -12.50 -8.53
CA LYS A 64 12.13 -13.75 -8.43
C LYS A 64 13.60 -13.47 -8.15
N TRP A 65 14.20 -12.54 -8.89
CA TRP A 65 15.61 -12.17 -8.70
C TRP A 65 15.89 -11.62 -7.30
N VAL A 66 15.06 -10.70 -6.78
CA VAL A 66 15.23 -10.17 -5.42
C VAL A 66 15.17 -11.29 -4.39
N LEU A 67 14.22 -12.23 -4.54
CA LEU A 67 14.07 -13.35 -3.64
C LEU A 67 15.28 -14.29 -3.67
N ASP A 68 15.81 -14.58 -4.87
CA ASP A 68 17.03 -15.38 -5.02
C ASP A 68 18.24 -14.70 -4.33
N VAL A 69 18.37 -13.38 -4.46
CA VAL A 69 19.44 -12.61 -3.79
C VAL A 69 19.29 -12.67 -2.27
N LEU A 70 18.07 -12.48 -1.75
CA LEU A 70 17.78 -12.58 -0.31
C LEU A 70 18.13 -13.96 0.23
N LEU A 71 17.70 -15.03 -0.45
CA LEU A 71 18.00 -16.40 -0.05
C LEU A 71 19.50 -16.70 -0.07
N LYS A 72 20.23 -16.24 -1.10
CA LYS A 72 21.69 -16.39 -1.16
C LYS A 72 22.37 -15.72 0.03
N ARG A 73 21.96 -14.51 0.39
CA ARG A 73 22.51 -13.77 1.54
C ARG A 73 22.22 -14.47 2.87
N LEU A 74 20.98 -14.94 3.06
CA LEU A 74 20.60 -15.68 4.27
C LEU A 74 21.41 -16.97 4.42
N LYS A 75 21.54 -17.76 3.35
CA LYS A 75 22.34 -18.99 3.36
C LYS A 75 23.82 -18.73 3.64
N ALA A 76 24.39 -17.66 3.09
CA ALA A 76 25.77 -17.27 3.36
C ALA A 76 25.97 -16.88 4.83
N ASN A 77 25.01 -16.17 5.42
CA ASN A 77 25.06 -15.76 6.82
C ASN A 77 24.99 -16.97 7.78
N ILE A 78 24.10 -17.93 7.50
CA ILE A 78 24.01 -19.18 8.28
C ILE A 78 25.33 -19.96 8.20
N LYS A 79 25.90 -20.11 7.01
CA LYS A 79 27.19 -20.81 6.87
C LYS A 79 28.32 -20.12 7.65
N SER A 80 28.32 -18.79 7.71
CA SER A 80 29.31 -18.06 8.50
C SER A 80 29.12 -18.23 10.00
N SER A 81 27.89 -18.38 10.51
CA SER A 81 27.65 -18.65 11.94
C SER A 81 27.99 -20.07 12.34
N ASP A 82 27.82 -21.05 11.44
CA ASP A 82 28.16 -22.46 11.71
C ASP A 82 29.68 -22.73 11.69
N SER A 83 30.47 -21.78 11.16
CA SER A 83 31.93 -21.88 11.06
C SER A 83 32.66 -21.15 12.20
N ILE A 84 31.93 -20.60 13.16
CA ILE A 84 32.41 -19.95 14.40
C ILE A 84 32.15 -20.92 15.55
#